data_AF-A0A8S3G143-F1
#
_entry.id   AF-A0A8S3G143-F1
#
_cell.length_a   1.000
_cell.length_b   1.000
_cell.length_c   1.000
_cell.angle_alpha   90.00
_cell.angle_beta   90.00
_cell.angle_gamma   90.00
#
_symmetry.space_group_name_H-M   'P 1'
#
loop_
_entity.id
_entity.type
_entity.pdbx_description
1 polymer ?
#
loop_
_entity_poly.entity_id
_entity_poly.type
_entity_poly.pdbx_seq_one_letter_code
_entity_poly.pdbx_strand_id
1 'polypeptide(L)'
;MAVKDDYQDFKNALNDLKINSKPLINFLTILAEEKIHNAPQIVRAIEERILETKGDYVLPVLYVLDSIVKNLRSTTYIQLFENKLPVIFASAFNKVDERTRLAMFKLRQTWPQYFSGGTLHNL
;
A
#
# COMPACT_ATOMS: atom_id res chain seq x y z
N MET A 1 -9.92 -30.48 2.74
CA MET A 1 -9.93 -29.34 3.67
C MET A 1 -9.77 -28.09 2.83
N ALA A 2 -10.84 -27.32 2.62
CA ALA A 2 -10.80 -26.17 1.72
C ALA A 2 -10.00 -25.04 2.39
N VAL A 3 -8.83 -24.70 1.83
CA VAL A 3 -8.09 -23.47 2.14
C VAL A 3 -8.97 -22.32 1.65
N LYS A 4 -9.88 -21.85 2.50
CA LYS A 4 -10.84 -20.80 2.17
C LYS A 4 -10.27 -19.48 2.66
N ASP A 5 -9.82 -18.67 1.71
CA ASP A 5 -9.73 -17.21 1.78
C ASP A 5 -8.94 -16.59 2.95
N ASP A 6 -7.67 -16.97 3.06
CA ASP A 6 -6.80 -16.53 4.16
C ASP A 6 -6.51 -15.01 4.22
N TYR A 7 -6.89 -14.21 3.21
CA TYR A 7 -6.69 -12.74 3.22
C TYR A 7 -7.97 -11.92 3.02
N GLN A 8 -9.15 -12.55 3.01
CA GLN A 8 -10.40 -11.83 2.74
C GLN A 8 -10.71 -10.76 3.80
N ASP A 9 -10.32 -10.99 5.06
CA ASP A 9 -10.42 -9.98 6.13
C ASP A 9 -9.60 -8.73 5.83
N PHE A 10 -8.38 -8.91 5.29
CA PHE A 10 -7.55 -7.80 4.84
C PHE A 10 -8.24 -7.02 3.72
N LYS A 11 -8.79 -7.72 2.72
CA LYS A 11 -9.50 -7.09 1.61
C LYS A 11 -10.75 -6.33 2.06
N ASN A 12 -11.51 -6.88 3.00
CA ASN A 12 -12.69 -6.24 3.57
C ASN A 12 -12.31 -4.98 4.36
N ALA A 13 -11.33 -5.07 5.26
CA ALA A 13 -10.84 -3.94 6.02
C ALA A 13 -10.24 -2.84 5.12
N LEU A 14 -9.57 -3.22 4.03
CA LEU A 14 -9.05 -2.30 3.03
C LEU A 14 -10.19 -1.57 2.29
N ASN A 15 -11.30 -2.27 2.04
CA ASN A 15 -12.47 -1.67 1.40
C ASN A 15 -13.20 -0.65 2.29
N ASP A 16 -13.17 -0.87 3.60
CA ASP A 16 -13.72 0.05 4.61
C ASP A 16 -12.84 1.29 4.83
N LEU A 17 -11.59 1.27 4.39
CA LEU A 17 -10.69 2.42 4.45
C LEU A 17 -11.13 3.49 3.43
N LYS A 18 -11.99 4.39 3.92
CA LYS A 18 -12.53 5.54 3.17
C LYS A 18 -11.93 6.88 3.60
N ILE A 19 -11.26 6.91 4.75
CA ILE A 19 -10.62 8.10 5.31
C ILE A 19 -9.25 7.70 5.87
N ASN A 20 -8.41 8.69 6.17
CA ASN A 20 -7.13 8.46 6.84
C ASN A 20 -7.34 8.03 8.31
N SER A 21 -7.69 6.75 8.51
CA SER A 21 -7.94 6.15 9.82
C SER A 21 -6.69 5.41 10.30
N LYS A 22 -5.92 6.04 11.20
CA LYS A 22 -4.74 5.43 11.81
C LYS A 22 -5.03 4.07 12.49
N PRO A 23 -6.14 3.89 13.24
CA PRO A 23 -6.47 2.58 13.80
C PRO A 23 -6.66 1.51 12.72
N LEU A 24 -7.34 1.84 11.62
CA LEU A 24 -7.60 0.89 10.55
C LEU A 24 -6.33 0.58 9.73
N ILE A 25 -5.48 1.58 9.50
CA ILE A 25 -4.17 1.38 8.86
C ILE A 25 -3.30 0.45 9.71
N ASN A 26 -3.24 0.66 11.02
CA ASN A 26 -2.48 -0.21 11.93
C ASN A 26 -3.05 -1.64 11.93
N PHE A 27 -4.38 -1.77 11.96
CA PHE A 27 -5.03 -3.08 11.89
C PHE A 27 -4.70 -3.82 10.59
N LEU A 28 -4.73 -3.12 9.45
CA LEU A 28 -4.31 -3.67 8.15
C LEU A 28 -2.84 -4.12 8.17
N THR A 29 -1.95 -3.36 8.80
CA THR A 29 -0.54 -3.75 8.96
C THR A 29 -0.40 -5.02 9.79
N ILE A 30 -1.14 -5.15 10.89
CA ILE A 30 -1.14 -6.37 11.72
C ILE A 30 -1.65 -7.57 10.92
N LEU A 31 -2.76 -7.41 10.19
CA LEU A 31 -3.27 -8.47 9.32
C LEU A 31 -2.26 -8.87 8.24
N ALA A 32 -1.51 -7.91 7.68
CA ALA A 32 -0.48 -8.18 6.70
C ALA A 32 0.71 -8.96 7.28
N GLU A 33 1.05 -8.71 8.54
CA GLU A 33 2.08 -9.45 9.27
C GLU A 33 1.64 -10.89 9.57
N GLU A 34 0.44 -11.06 10.12
CA GLU A 34 -0.13 -12.38 10.44
C GLU A 34 -0.27 -13.26 9.19
N LYS A 35 -0.59 -12.65 8.05
CA LYS A 35 -0.88 -13.32 6.78
C LYS A 35 0.28 -13.19 5.79
N ILE A 36 1.52 -13.19 6.29
CA ILE A 36 2.71 -13.00 5.45
C ILE A 36 2.82 -14.03 4.30
N HIS A 37 2.29 -15.23 4.49
CA HIS A 37 2.21 -16.27 3.46
C HIS A 37 1.36 -15.84 2.23
N ASN A 38 0.48 -14.84 2.40
CA ASN A 38 -0.36 -14.25 1.38
C ASN A 38 0.14 -12.86 0.93
N ALA A 39 1.40 -12.52 1.22
CA ALA A 39 1.97 -11.22 0.85
C ALA A 39 1.77 -10.83 -0.62
N PRO A 40 1.96 -11.74 -1.62
CA PRO A 40 1.69 -11.41 -3.02
C PRO A 40 0.24 -10.99 -3.28
N GLN A 41 -0.73 -11.67 -2.65
CA GLN A 41 -2.16 -11.36 -2.76
C GLN A 41 -2.51 -10.04 -2.07
N ILE A 42 -1.90 -9.76 -0.92
CA ILE A 42 -2.09 -8.51 -0.17
C ILE A 42 -1.55 -7.32 -0.95
N VAL A 43 -0.35 -7.42 -1.52
CA VAL A 43 0.24 -6.38 -2.37
C VAL A 43 -0.64 -6.12 -3.58
N ARG A 44 -1.13 -7.18 -4.23
CA ARG A 44 -2.06 -7.07 -5.35
C ARG A 44 -3.38 -6.40 -4.95
N ALA A 45 -3.94 -6.72 -3.79
CA ALA A 45 -5.17 -6.10 -3.31
C ALA A 45 -5.00 -4.58 -3.06
N ILE A 46 -3.84 -4.16 -2.53
CA ILE A 46 -3.51 -2.74 -2.36
C ILE A 46 -3.37 -2.04 -3.72
N GLU A 47 -2.65 -2.66 -4.66
CA GLU A 47 -2.50 -2.16 -6.03
C GLU A 47 -3.87 -1.98 -6.70
N GLU A 48 -4.69 -3.03 -6.73
CA GLU A 48 -6.05 -3.01 -7.28
C GLU A 48 -6.90 -1.92 -6.64
N ARG A 49 -6.87 -1.78 -5.30
CA ARG A 49 -7.61 -0.73 -4.61
C ARG A 49 -7.21 0.68 -5.05
N ILE A 50 -5.91 0.95 -5.26
CA ILE A 50 -5.44 2.25 -5.77
C ILE A 50 -5.86 2.45 -7.24
N LEU A 51 -5.85 1.38 -8.04
CA LEU A 51 -6.26 1.39 -9.44
C LEU A 51 -7.78 1.53 -9.62
N GLU A 52 -8.60 1.11 -8.66
CA GLU A 52 -10.07 1.18 -8.77
C GLU A 52 -10.67 2.40 -8.09
N THR A 53 -10.05 2.90 -7.03
CA THR A 53 -10.67 3.93 -6.19
C THR A 53 -10.58 5.35 -6.79
N LYS A 54 -11.50 6.22 -6.37
CA LYS A 54 -11.52 7.65 -6.70
C LYS A 54 -10.43 8.39 -5.92
N GLY A 55 -9.97 9.53 -6.44
CA GLY A 55 -8.82 10.30 -5.91
C GLY A 55 -8.79 10.44 -4.38
N ASP A 56 -9.92 10.80 -3.76
CA ASP A 56 -10.01 11.05 -2.31
C ASP A 56 -9.64 9.83 -1.44
N TYR A 57 -9.76 8.62 -1.97
CA TYR A 57 -9.48 7.38 -1.25
C TYR A 57 -8.09 6.80 -1.54
N VAL A 58 -7.38 7.36 -2.53
CA VAL A 58 -6.04 6.88 -2.94
C VAL A 58 -5.03 7.09 -1.81
N LEU A 59 -5.04 8.28 -1.19
CA LEU A 59 -4.05 8.64 -0.18
C LEU A 59 -4.12 7.77 1.09
N PRO A 60 -5.30 7.50 1.67
CA PRO A 60 -5.42 6.53 2.77
C PRO A 60 -4.82 5.15 2.45
N VAL A 61 -5.03 4.64 1.22
CA VAL A 61 -4.53 3.33 0.80
C VAL A 61 -3.00 3.36 0.62
N LEU A 62 -2.44 4.46 0.09
CA LEU A 62 -0.99 4.67 0.05
C LEU A 62 -0.36 4.67 1.45
N TYR A 63 -1.06 5.16 2.48
CA TYR A 63 -0.57 5.08 3.86
C TYR A 63 -0.58 3.66 4.42
N VAL A 64 -1.42 2.74 3.92
CA VAL A 64 -1.33 1.32 4.26
C VAL A 64 -0.04 0.72 3.70
N LEU A 65 0.26 0.98 2.42
CA LEU A 65 1.53 0.57 1.81
C LEU A 65 2.72 1.10 2.61
N ASP A 66 2.71 2.40 2.91
CA ASP A 66 3.76 3.05 3.72
C ASP A 66 3.93 2.37 5.09
N SER A 67 2.83 2.12 5.79
CA SER A 67 2.84 1.47 7.10
C SER A 67 3.41 0.05 7.03
N ILE A 68 3.02 -0.75 6.03
CA ILE A 68 3.54 -2.10 5.83
C ILE A 68 5.05 -2.06 5.58
N VAL A 69 5.52 -1.19 4.69
CA VAL A 69 6.94 -1.06 4.36
C VAL A 69 7.78 -0.62 5.57
N LYS A 70 7.25 0.31 6.38
CA LYS A 70 7.94 0.85 7.55
C LYS A 70 7.97 -0.09 8.74
N ASN A 71 6.95 -0.93 8.92
CA ASN A 71 6.84 -1.81 10.09
C ASN A 71 7.30 -3.24 9.77
N LEU A 72 7.06 -3.77 8.57
CA LEU A 72 7.36 -5.15 8.19
C LEU A 72 8.66 -5.26 7.37
N ARG A 73 9.72 -4.61 7.85
CA ARG A 73 10.96 -4.37 7.07
C ARG A 73 11.74 -5.64 6.71
N SER A 74 11.64 -6.68 7.53
CA SER A 74 12.37 -7.94 7.37
C SER A 74 11.63 -8.96 6.48
N THR A 75 10.58 -8.52 5.78
CA THR A 75 9.66 -9.40 5.07
C THR A 75 9.74 -9.24 3.55
N THR A 76 9.07 -10.13 2.81
CA THR A 76 9.00 -10.07 1.34
C THR A 76 8.24 -8.85 0.80
N TYR A 77 7.48 -8.12 1.63
CA TYR A 77 6.69 -6.97 1.18
C TYR A 77 7.52 -5.89 0.48
N ILE A 78 8.75 -5.61 0.95
CA ILE A 78 9.60 -4.59 0.32
C ILE A 78 9.85 -4.94 -1.15
N GLN A 79 10.31 -6.16 -1.42
CA GLN A 79 10.62 -6.61 -2.78
C GLN A 79 9.36 -6.65 -3.67
N LEU A 80 8.23 -7.08 -3.11
CA LEU A 80 6.96 -7.13 -3.85
C LEU A 80 6.45 -5.73 -4.20
N PHE A 81 6.48 -4.78 -3.27
CA PHE A 81 6.10 -3.41 -3.54
C PHE A 81 7.06 -2.73 -4.50
N GLU A 82 8.37 -2.97 -4.39
CA GLU A 82 9.36 -2.34 -5.25
C GLU A 82 9.05 -2.55 -6.74
N ASN A 83 8.62 -3.75 -7.12
CA ASN A 83 8.20 -4.08 -8.48
C ASN A 83 6.90 -3.40 -8.92
N LYS A 84 6.04 -3.00 -7.97
CA LYS A 84 4.70 -2.43 -8.23
C LYS A 84 4.64 -0.91 -8.06
N LEU A 85 5.63 -0.33 -7.38
CA LEU A 85 5.69 1.09 -7.06
C LEU A 85 5.49 2.00 -8.27
N PRO A 86 6.16 1.80 -9.43
CA PRO A 86 5.97 2.68 -10.58
C PRO A 86 4.51 2.76 -11.04
N VAL A 87 3.83 1.62 -11.12
CA VAL A 87 2.41 1.54 -11.53
C VAL A 87 1.51 2.19 -10.48
N ILE A 88 1.74 1.87 -9.20
CA ILE A 88 0.97 2.41 -8.07
C ILE A 88 1.08 3.94 -8.02
N PHE A 89 2.31 4.47 -8.06
CA PHE A 89 2.56 5.91 -7.96
C PHE A 89 2.01 6.66 -9.17
N ALA A 90 2.28 6.19 -10.39
CA ALA A 90 1.80 6.84 -11.60
C ALA A 90 0.26 6.91 -11.63
N SER A 91 -0.41 5.80 -11.32
CA SER A 91 -1.88 5.77 -11.26
C SER A 91 -2.42 6.70 -10.17
N ALA A 92 -1.86 6.62 -8.96
CA ALA A 92 -2.27 7.48 -7.85
C ALA A 92 -2.11 8.96 -8.20
N PHE A 93 -0.96 9.35 -8.78
CA PHE A 93 -0.64 10.74 -9.08
C PHE A 93 -1.59 11.34 -10.13
N ASN A 94 -2.01 10.54 -11.10
CA ASN A 94 -2.93 10.96 -12.16
C ASN A 94 -4.38 11.15 -11.69
N LYS A 95 -4.76 10.58 -10.53
CA LYS A 95 -6.15 10.59 -10.05
C LYS A 95 -6.45 11.61 -8.96
N VAL A 96 -5.42 12.22 -8.39
CA VAL A 96 -5.55 13.06 -7.19
C VAL A 96 -5.24 14.52 -7.50
N ASP A 97 -5.73 15.39 -6.62
CA ASP A 97 -5.51 16.84 -6.71
C ASP A 97 -4.06 17.23 -6.34
N GLU A 98 -3.70 18.49 -6.58
CA GLU A 98 -2.35 19.00 -6.32
C GLU A 98 -1.96 18.88 -4.84
N ARG A 99 -2.92 19.13 -3.92
CA ARG A 99 -2.71 18.97 -2.48
C ARG A 99 -2.29 17.55 -2.13
N THR A 100 -2.94 16.56 -2.72
CA THR A 100 -2.63 15.14 -2.50
C THR A 100 -1.33 14.74 -3.17
N ARG A 101 -1.02 15.26 -4.36
CA ARG A 101 0.30 15.07 -5.01
C ARG A 101 1.45 15.55 -4.12
N LEU A 102 1.29 16.69 -3.45
CA LEU A 102 2.27 17.18 -2.48
C LEU A 102 2.44 16.22 -1.28
N ALA A 103 1.35 15.63 -0.79
CA ALA A 103 1.42 14.63 0.27
C ALA A 103 2.13 13.34 -0.21
N MET A 104 1.84 12.89 -1.43
CA MET A 104 2.54 11.75 -2.06
C MET A 104 4.03 12.02 -2.24
N PHE A 105 4.41 13.22 -2.67
CA PHE A 105 5.81 13.61 -2.81
C PHE A 105 6.54 13.55 -1.47
N LYS A 106 5.95 14.10 -0.41
CA LYS A 106 6.49 13.99 0.96
C LYS A 106 6.60 12.53 1.41
N LEU A 107 5.62 11.69 1.07
CA LEU A 107 5.63 10.26 1.40
C LEU A 107 6.82 9.55 0.75
N ARG A 108 7.04 9.76 -0.55
CA ARG A 108 8.18 9.21 -1.30
C ARG A 108 9.52 9.57 -0.67
N GLN A 109 9.66 10.77 -0.12
CA GLN A 109 10.89 11.19 0.55
C GLN A 109 11.22 10.38 1.82
N THR A 110 10.25 9.64 2.38
CA THR A 110 10.48 8.77 3.54
C THR A 110 10.96 7.36 3.15
N TRP A 111 11.01 7.05 1.85
CA TRP A 111 11.32 5.73 1.33
C TRP A 111 12.77 5.40 0.91
N PRO A 112 13.74 6.34 0.82
CA PRO A 112 15.13 6.03 0.44
C PRO A 112 15.82 4.93 1.26
N GLN A 113 15.36 4.66 2.48
CA GLN A 113 15.91 3.61 3.34
C GLN A 113 15.26 2.23 3.16
N TYR A 114 14.21 2.12 2.33
CA TYR A 114 13.47 0.87 2.11
C TYR A 114 13.54 0.38 0.67
N PHE A 115 13.51 1.29 -0.32
CA PHE A 115 13.55 0.94 -1.74
C PHE A 115 14.85 1.43 -2.38
N SER A 116 15.27 0.77 -3.46
CA SER A 116 16.47 1.20 -4.18
C SER A 116 16.30 2.59 -4.79
N GLY A 117 17.42 3.31 -4.90
CA GLY A 117 17.45 4.64 -5.53
C GLY A 117 16.99 4.62 -6.99
N GLY A 118 17.23 3.52 -7.71
CA GLY A 118 16.75 3.32 -9.07
C GLY A 118 15.23 3.29 -9.17
N THR A 119 14.57 2.53 -8.28
CA THR A 119 13.10 2.50 -8.21
C THR A 119 12.55 3.87 -7.88
N LEU A 120 13.08 4.53 -6.85
CA LEU A 120 12.58 5.83 -6.41
C LEU A 120 12.78 6.92 -7.45
N HIS A 121 13.85 6.91 -8.25
CA HIS A 121 14.08 7.89 -9.31
C HIS A 121 13.03 7.82 -10.42
N ASN A 122 12.44 6.63 -10.63
CA ASN A 122 11.43 6.39 -11.66
C ASN A 122 9.98 6.66 -11.19
N LEU A 123 9.78 7.15 -9.95
CA LEU A 123 8.48 7.57 -9.39
C LEU A 123 8.30 9.09 -9.46
#